data_AF-A0A6B3EKQ2-F1
#
_entry.id   AF-A0A6B3EKQ2-F1
#
_cell.length_a   1.000
_cell.length_b   1.000
_cell.length_c   1.000
_cell.angle_alpha   90.00
_cell.angle_beta   90.00
_cell.angle_gamma   90.00
#
_symmetry.space_group_name_H-M   'P 1'
#
loop_
_entity.id
_entity.type
_entity.pdbx_description
1 polymer ?
#
loop_
_entity_poly.entity_id
_entity_poly.type
_entity_poly.pdbx_seq_one_letter_code
_entity_poly.pdbx_strand_id
1 'polypeptide(L)'
;FASVPRHYFVPYYYVRAPTGGFERLWGEDPDRERRARWLTGAYADVPLATRLRDGELVSSSSQPSLMARMLTGLDVRPGDRVLEVGAGTGWNAGLL
;
A
#
# COMPACT_ATOMS: atom_id res chain seq x y z
N PHE A 1 -3.11 12.32 -3.60
CA PHE A 1 -2.25 11.17 -3.97
C PHE A 1 -0.78 11.56 -4.15
N ALA A 2 -0.42 12.49 -5.05
CA ALA A 2 0.99 12.87 -5.26
C ALA A 2 1.64 13.56 -4.04
N SER A 3 0.86 14.26 -3.21
CA SER A 3 1.31 14.92 -1.98
C SER A 3 1.62 13.96 -0.82
N VAL A 4 1.21 12.70 -0.91
CA VAL A 4 1.32 11.70 0.17
C VAL A 4 2.01 10.46 -0.39
N PRO A 5 3.35 10.40 -0.35
CA PRO A 5 4.10 9.35 -1.02
C PRO A 5 3.78 7.97 -0.43
N ARG A 6 3.15 7.09 -1.22
CA ARG A 6 2.68 5.76 -0.78
C ARG A 6 3.78 4.89 -0.18
N HIS A 7 5.00 5.02 -0.69
CA HIS A 7 6.15 4.22 -0.25
C HIS A 7 6.57 4.50 1.22
N TYR A 8 6.24 5.65 1.81
CA TYR A 8 6.48 5.88 3.24
C TYR A 8 5.55 5.08 4.15
N PHE A 9 4.39 4.69 3.64
CA PHE A 9 3.40 3.89 4.37
C PHE A 9 3.53 2.40 4.05
N VAL A 10 4.26 2.03 3.00
CA VAL A 10 4.46 0.65 2.57
C VAL A 10 5.97 0.35 2.48
N PRO A 11 6.69 0.29 3.62
CA PRO A 11 8.14 0.08 3.63
C PRO A 11 8.54 -1.27 3.03
N TYR A 12 7.64 -2.24 3.07
CA TYR A 12 7.75 -3.51 2.36
C TYR A 12 6.37 -4.04 1.96
N TYR A 13 6.34 -4.92 0.97
CA TYR A 13 5.16 -5.69 0.60
C TYR A 13 5.57 -7.04 -0.01
N TYR A 14 4.60 -7.93 -0.12
CA TYR A 14 4.78 -9.28 -0.64
C TYR A 14 4.24 -9.40 -2.05
N VAL A 15 5.03 -10.00 -2.94
CA VAL A 15 4.63 -10.38 -4.30
C VAL A 15 4.70 -11.89 -4.45
N ARG A 16 3.93 -12.45 -5.38
CA ARG A 16 3.98 -13.89 -5.64
C ARG A 16 5.29 -14.22 -6.36
N ALA A 17 6.07 -15.14 -5.81
CA ALA A 17 7.31 -15.57 -6.44
C ALA A 17 7.02 -16.54 -7.60
N PRO A 18 7.82 -16.53 -8.69
CA PRO A 18 7.64 -17.45 -9.82
C PRO A 18 7.70 -18.94 -9.43
N THR A 19 8.51 -19.25 -8.42
CA THR A 19 8.72 -20.61 -7.88
C THR A 19 7.63 -21.05 -6.89
N GLY A 20 6.61 -20.21 -6.67
CA GLY A 20 5.61 -20.40 -5.62
C GLY A 20 5.98 -19.68 -4.32
N GLY A 21 4.97 -19.46 -3.46
CA GLY A 21 5.13 -18.68 -2.23
C GLY A 21 5.18 -17.16 -2.48
N PHE A 22 5.77 -16.43 -1.53
CA PHE A 22 5.83 -14.97 -1.53
C PHE A 22 7.27 -14.45 -1.40
N GLU A 23 7.63 -13.49 -2.24
CA GLU A 23 8.85 -12.69 -2.13
C GLU A 23 8.53 -11.38 -1.40
N ARG A 24 9.35 -10.98 -0.43
CA ARG A 24 9.27 -9.64 0.18
C ARG A 24 10.14 -8.65 -0.60
N LEU A 25 9.53 -7.57 -1.06
CA LEU A 25 10.21 -6.38 -1.59
C LEU A 25 10.24 -5.30 -0.51
N TRP A 26 11.39 -4.66 -0.30
CA TRP A 26 11.65 -3.72 0.81
C TRP A 26 12.47 -2.52 0.32
N GLY A 27 12.14 -1.32 0.80
CA GLY A 27 12.86 -0.08 0.51
C GLY A 27 14.31 0.03 1.01
N GLU A 28 14.77 -0.78 1.97
CA GLU A 28 16.18 -0.78 2.42
C GLU A 28 16.96 -1.97 1.87
N ASP A 29 16.47 -2.61 0.80
CA ASP A 29 17.20 -3.70 0.16
C ASP A 29 18.60 -3.21 -0.29
N PRO A 30 19.69 -3.93 0.03
CA PRO A 30 21.03 -3.53 -0.38
C PRO A 30 21.19 -3.60 -1.90
N ASP A 31 20.47 -4.51 -2.55
CA ASP A 31 20.40 -4.62 -4.00
C ASP A 31 19.59 -3.45 -4.58
N ARG A 32 20.25 -2.67 -5.46
CA ARG A 32 19.66 -1.49 -6.09
C ARG A 32 18.49 -1.83 -7.00
N GLU A 33 18.54 -2.95 -7.71
CA GLU A 33 17.48 -3.37 -8.63
C GLU A 33 16.25 -3.84 -7.85
N ARG A 34 16.46 -4.58 -6.75
CA ARG A 34 15.36 -5.01 -5.88
C ARG A 34 14.71 -3.82 -5.18
N ARG A 35 15.51 -2.84 -4.73
CA ARG A 35 14.98 -1.58 -4.18
C ARG A 35 14.22 -0.76 -5.22
N ALA A 36 14.68 -0.71 -6.47
CA ALA A 36 13.94 -0.07 -7.56
C ALA A 36 12.61 -0.78 -7.85
N ARG A 37 12.61 -2.12 -7.89
CA ARG A 37 11.39 -2.94 -8.03
C ARG A 37 10.39 -2.66 -6.91
N TRP A 38 10.85 -2.57 -5.65
CA TRP A 38 10.02 -2.17 -4.52
C TRP A 38 9.34 -0.82 -4.79
N LEU A 39 10.12 0.20 -5.15
CA LEU A 39 9.61 1.55 -5.35
C LEU A 39 8.59 1.60 -6.50
N THR A 40 8.89 0.97 -7.65
CA THR A 40 7.96 0.91 -8.78
C THR A 40 6.64 0.25 -8.38
N GLY A 41 6.69 -0.92 -7.73
CA GLY A 41 5.46 -1.61 -7.33
C GLY A 41 4.68 -0.89 -6.23
N ALA A 42 5.32 -0.11 -5.37
CA ALA A 42 4.62 0.73 -4.38
C ALA A 42 3.65 1.73 -5.04
N TYR A 43 3.89 2.12 -6.29
CA TYR A 43 3.03 3.03 -7.07
C TYR A 43 2.14 2.32 -8.09
N ALA A 44 2.17 1.00 -8.17
CA ALA A 44 1.29 0.25 -9.04
C ALA A 44 -0.18 0.35 -8.55
N ASP A 45 -1.11 0.42 -9.50
CA ASP A 45 -2.55 0.46 -9.20
C ASP A 45 -3.11 -0.93 -8.88
N VAL A 46 -2.55 -1.56 -7.84
CA VAL A 46 -2.94 -2.87 -7.33
C VAL A 46 -2.93 -2.86 -5.79
N PRO A 47 -3.68 -3.75 -5.14
CA PRO A 47 -3.53 -3.96 -3.71
C PRO A 47 -2.14 -4.54 -3.40
N LEU A 48 -1.53 -4.07 -2.32
CA LEU A 48 -0.22 -4.54 -1.87
C LEU A 48 -0.37 -5.33 -0.58
N ALA A 49 0.04 -6.59 -0.58
CA ALA A 49 0.08 -7.42 0.61
C ALA A 49 1.13 -6.90 1.61
N THR A 50 0.72 -6.54 2.82
CA THR A 50 1.62 -5.94 3.84
C THR A 50 1.87 -6.85 5.04
N ARG A 51 1.11 -7.93 5.19
CA ARG A 51 1.36 -8.94 6.23
C ARG A 51 0.98 -10.33 5.77
N LEU A 52 1.86 -11.28 6.09
CA LEU A 52 1.64 -12.72 5.99
C LEU A 52 1.62 -13.32 7.40
N ARG A 53 0.76 -14.30 7.63
CA ARG A 53 0.76 -15.16 8.83
C ARG A 53 0.47 -16.58 8.38
N ASP A 54 1.33 -17.52 8.76
CA ASP A 54 1.17 -18.95 8.44
C ASP A 54 0.96 -19.24 6.93
N GLY A 55 1.57 -18.41 6.07
CA GLY A 55 1.44 -18.51 4.61
C GLY A 55 0.23 -17.77 4.00
N GLU A 56 -0.63 -17.19 4.84
CA GLU A 56 -1.84 -16.48 4.41
C GLU A 56 -1.70 -14.96 4.50
N LEU A 57 -2.32 -14.27 3.54
CA LEU A 57 -2.38 -12.81 3.50
C LEU A 57 -3.41 -12.31 4.51
N VAL A 58 -2.93 -11.59 5.53
CA VAL A 58 -3.78 -11.10 6.62
C VAL A 58 -3.91 -9.58 6.67
N SER A 59 -3.16 -8.85 5.83
CA SER A 59 -3.26 -7.40 5.70
C SER A 59 -2.76 -6.92 4.34
N SER A 60 -3.35 -5.83 3.85
CA SER A 60 -2.94 -5.17 2.61
C SER A 60 -3.08 -3.65 2.70
N SER A 61 -2.40 -2.95 1.78
CA SER A 61 -2.71 -1.57 1.40
C SER A 61 -3.58 -1.63 0.16
N SER A 62 -4.75 -0.99 0.22
CA SER A 62 -5.74 -1.01 -0.85
C SER A 62 -5.23 -0.45 -2.17
N GLN A 63 -5.90 -0.85 -3.26
CA GLN A 63 -5.64 -0.34 -4.60
C GLN A 63 -5.91 1.19 -4.67
N PRO A 64 -4.95 2.00 -5.16
CA PRO A 64 -5.09 3.46 -5.25
C PRO A 64 -6.36 3.95 -5.93
N SER A 65 -6.71 3.42 -7.11
CA SER A 65 -7.90 3.87 -7.86
C SER A 65 -9.21 3.53 -7.17
N LEU A 66 -9.27 2.43 -6.42
CA LEU A 66 -10.42 2.10 -5.59
C LEU A 66 -10.58 3.12 -4.45
N MET A 67 -9.49 3.45 -3.74
CA MET A 67 -9.51 4.46 -2.68
C MET A 67 -9.90 5.83 -3.23
N ALA A 68 -9.39 6.22 -4.40
CA ALA A 68 -9.77 7.47 -5.06
C ALA A 68 -11.27 7.54 -5.31
N ARG A 69 -11.89 6.46 -5.82
CA ARG A 69 -13.34 6.40 -6.04
C ARG A 69 -14.13 6.51 -4.73
N MET A 70 -13.66 5.85 -3.67
CA MET A 70 -14.31 5.92 -2.36
C MET A 70 -14.25 7.34 -1.77
N LEU A 71 -13.09 7.99 -1.84
CA LEU A 71 -12.91 9.38 -1.38
C LEU A 71 -13.76 10.36 -2.18
N THR A 72 -13.81 10.22 -3.51
CA THR A 72 -14.70 11.04 -4.36
C THR A 72 -16.16 10.84 -4.00
N GLY A 73 -16.60 9.60 -3.75
CA GLY A 73 -17.97 9.30 -3.35
C GLY A 73 -18.34 9.80 -1.95
N LEU A 74 -17.35 9.91 -1.05
CA LEU A 74 -17.53 10.43 0.30
C LEU A 74 -17.67 11.96 0.35
N ASP A 75 -17.22 12.67 -0.69
CA ASP A 75 -17.27 14.15 -0.83
C ASP A 75 -16.74 14.90 0.42
N VAL A 76 -15.60 14.44 0.95
CA VAL A 76 -14.98 15.04 2.15
C VAL A 76 -14.52 16.47 1.86
N ARG A 77 -14.81 17.37 2.79
CA ARG A 77 -14.47 18.80 2.71
C ARG A 77 -13.60 19.25 3.88
N PRO A 78 -12.87 20.37 3.74
CA PRO A 78 -12.13 20.95 4.85
C PRO A 78 -13.06 21.21 6.06
N GLY A 79 -12.70 20.64 7.22
CA GLY A 79 -13.47 20.74 8.46
C GLY A 79 -14.26 19.48 8.82
N ASP A 80 -14.40 18.53 7.90
CA ASP A 80 -15.05 17.25 8.18
C ASP A 80 -14.23 16.37 9.12
N ARG A 81 -14.93 15.57 9.93
CA ARG A 81 -14.31 14.55 10.80
C ARG A 81 -14.58 13.18 10.22
N VAL A 82 -13.54 12.52 9.73
CA VAL A 82 -13.62 11.20 9.10
C VAL A 82 -13.05 10.13 10.03
N LEU A 83 -13.70 8.97 10.08
CA LEU A 83 -13.20 7.77 10.76
C LEU A 83 -12.85 6.71 9.71
N GLU A 84 -11.57 6.33 9.64
CA GLU A 84 -11.14 5.15 8.90
C GLU A 84 -11.12 3.92 9.81
N VAL A 85 -11.93 2.91 9.47
CA VAL A 85 -11.92 1.61 10.16
C VAL A 85 -11.02 0.65 9.38
N GLY A 86 -10.02 0.08 10.05
CA GLY A 86 -9.07 -0.83 9.40
C GLY A 86 -7.95 -0.11 8.63
N ALA A 87 -7.37 0.92 9.24
CA ALA A 87 -6.37 1.80 8.60
C ALA A 87 -5.14 1.07 8.02
N GLY A 88 -4.82 -0.14 8.50
CA GLY A 88 -3.72 -0.95 7.97
C GLY A 88 -2.39 -0.18 7.99
N THR A 89 -1.91 0.23 6.81
CA THR A 89 -0.69 1.05 6.68
C THR A 89 -0.87 2.53 7.04
N GLY A 90 -2.10 3.02 7.10
CA GLY A 90 -2.42 4.43 7.36
C GLY A 90 -2.28 5.35 6.14
N TRP A 91 -1.99 4.82 4.94
CA TRP A 91 -1.85 5.66 3.75
C TRP A 91 -3.15 6.36 3.36
N ASN A 92 -4.28 5.68 3.48
CA ASN A 92 -5.57 6.24 3.09
C ASN A 92 -6.04 7.31 4.09
N ALA A 93 -5.86 7.12 5.40
CA ALA A 93 -5.97 8.19 6.39
C ALA A 93 -5.08 9.41 6.03
N GLY A 94 -3.86 9.20 5.53
CA GLY A 94 -2.98 10.31 5.13
C GLY A 94 -3.44 11.10 3.91
N LEU A 95 -4.42 10.62 3.13
CA LEU A 95 -4.98 11.31 1.96
C LEU A 95 -6.13 12.26 2.32
N LEU A 96 -6.67 12.13 3.54
CA LEU A 96 -7.71 12.98 4.11
C LEU A 96 -7.08 14.20 4.81
#